data_AF-Q9XBZ2-F1
#
_entry.id   AF-Q9XBZ2-F1
#
_cell.length_a   1.000
_cell.length_b   1.000
_cell.length_c   1.000
_cell.angle_alpha   90.00
_cell.angle_beta   90.00
_cell.angle_gamma   90.00
#
_symmetry.space_group_name_H-M   'P 1'
#
loop_
_entity.id
_entity.type
_entity.pdbx_description
1 polymer ?
#
loop_
_entity_poly.entity_id
_entity_poly.type
_entity_poly.pdbx_seq_one_letter_code
_entity_poly.pdbx_strand_id
1 'polypeptide(L)'
;MSNTEAPVAEAKAPEVSLVKREREGIINPMYDCQPAGAQFAGIGIKDCIPLVHGGQGCTMFVRLLFAQHFKENFDVASTSLHEESAVFGGARRVEEGVLVLARRYPELRVIPIITTCSTEVIGDDIEGIIRMCQKALKEEFPDRHIYQSPVHTPSFKGSHVSGYEECVKSVFKTITAEHGKGEATGRLNLFPGWVNPGDVILLKEYLKVMGVEGDIFMDTEDFDSPMLPSKAIETHGRTTVEDIANSANALGTISMARYEGATTGDLLQKTFEVPNHLVNTPYGIKNTDDMLRKISEVTGKEIPESLVHERGLALDALADLAHMFFANKKVAIFGHPDLVLGLAQFCMEV
;
A
#
# COMPACT_ATOMS: atom_id res chain seq x y z
N MET A 1 -67.57 25.57 1.21
CA MET A 1 -66.69 24.40 1.08
C MET A 1 -65.44 24.88 0.36
N SER A 2 -64.40 25.30 1.09
CA SER A 2 -63.12 25.70 0.51
C SER A 2 -62.19 24.50 0.52
N ASN A 3 -61.94 23.91 -0.65
CA ASN A 3 -60.83 23.00 -0.85
C ASN A 3 -59.54 23.84 -0.85
N THR A 4 -58.86 23.88 0.29
CA THR A 4 -57.45 24.27 0.35
C THR A 4 -56.61 23.02 0.10
N GLU A 5 -56.20 22.82 -1.15
CA GLU A 5 -55.11 21.92 -1.48
C GLU A 5 -53.82 22.49 -0.86
N ALA A 6 -53.20 21.71 0.02
CA ALA A 6 -51.89 22.04 0.57
C ALA A 6 -50.83 21.94 -0.55
N PRO A 7 -49.91 22.91 -0.68
CA PRO A 7 -48.86 22.82 -1.67
C PRO A 7 -47.96 21.62 -1.37
N VAL A 8 -47.89 20.68 -2.30
CA VAL A 8 -46.92 19.58 -2.29
C VAL A 8 -45.54 20.21 -2.40
N ALA A 9 -44.76 20.16 -1.33
CA ALA A 9 -43.38 20.63 -1.36
C ALA A 9 -42.61 19.83 -2.43
N GLU A 10 -42.10 20.51 -3.45
CA GLU A 10 -41.20 19.91 -4.44
C GLU A 10 -39.99 19.32 -3.69
N ALA A 11 -39.87 18.00 -3.71
CA ALA A 11 -38.72 17.32 -3.13
C ALA A 11 -37.46 17.78 -3.87
N LYS A 12 -36.55 18.47 -3.17
CA LYS A 12 -35.25 18.87 -3.73
C LYS A 12 -34.55 17.62 -4.27
N ALA A 13 -34.04 17.69 -5.50
CA ALA A 13 -33.31 16.59 -6.11
C ALA A 13 -32.13 16.15 -5.22
N PRO A 14 -31.81 14.84 -5.18
CA PRO A 14 -30.67 14.35 -4.42
C PRO A 14 -29.38 15.02 -4.90
N GLU A 15 -28.54 15.42 -3.96
CA GLU A 15 -27.30 16.18 -4.20
C GLU A 15 -26.11 15.41 -3.62
N VAL A 16 -25.07 15.19 -4.43
CA VAL A 16 -23.77 14.70 -3.96
C VAL A 16 -22.85 15.91 -3.85
N SER A 17 -22.44 16.24 -2.63
CA SER A 17 -21.61 17.42 -2.36
C SER A 17 -20.28 17.04 -1.70
N LEU A 18 -19.22 17.76 -2.07
CA LEU A 18 -17.92 17.69 -1.42
C LEU A 18 -17.73 18.95 -0.59
N VAL A 19 -17.57 18.76 0.72
CA VAL A 19 -17.38 19.85 1.68
C VAL A 19 -16.02 19.68 2.34
N LYS A 20 -15.23 20.76 2.37
CA LYS A 20 -13.96 20.77 3.09
C LYS A 20 -14.21 21.00 4.58
N ARG A 21 -13.40 20.39 5.44
CA ARG A 21 -13.44 20.64 6.89
C ARG A 21 -13.26 22.15 7.14
N GLU A 22 -14.19 22.74 7.89
CA GLU A 22 -14.18 24.18 8.19
C GLU A 22 -13.23 24.54 9.34
N ARG A 23 -12.98 23.60 10.26
CA ARG A 23 -12.06 23.80 11.39
C ARG A 23 -10.60 23.71 10.94
N GLU A 24 -9.77 24.62 11.44
CA GLU A 24 -8.31 24.53 11.26
C GLU A 24 -7.73 23.30 11.98
N GLY A 25 -7.97 23.18 13.29
CA GLY A 25 -7.49 22.07 14.11
C GLY A 25 -8.19 20.73 13.86
N ILE A 26 -7.53 19.64 14.26
CA ILE A 26 -8.02 18.26 14.14
C ILE A 26 -8.41 17.72 15.53
N ILE A 27 -9.56 17.06 15.60
CA ILE A 27 -10.01 16.28 16.76
C ILE A 27 -10.31 14.89 16.22
N ASN A 28 -9.79 13.84 16.85
CA ASN A 28 -9.90 12.45 16.42
C ASN A 28 -9.46 12.25 14.95
N PRO A 29 -8.15 12.34 14.66
CA PRO A 29 -7.65 12.18 13.29
C PRO A 29 -8.04 10.80 12.73
N MET A 30 -8.50 10.77 11.48
CA MET A 30 -8.89 9.54 10.80
C MET A 30 -7.67 8.72 10.34
N TYR A 31 -6.58 9.41 9.98
CA TYR A 31 -5.37 8.83 9.43
C TYR A 31 -4.16 9.21 10.28
N ASP A 32 -3.14 8.36 10.24
CA ASP A 32 -1.80 8.73 10.68
C ASP A 32 -1.07 9.53 9.57
N CYS A 33 0.17 9.93 9.82
CA CYS A 33 1.01 10.70 8.93
C CYS A 33 1.76 9.85 7.89
N GLN A 34 2.35 10.51 6.88
CA GLN A 34 3.02 9.83 5.76
C GLN A 34 4.07 8.78 6.17
N PRO A 35 4.98 9.02 7.14
CA PRO A 35 5.96 8.02 7.54
C PRO A 35 5.33 6.71 8.04
N ALA A 36 4.12 6.73 8.59
CA ALA A 36 3.44 5.52 9.04
C ALA A 36 3.03 4.64 7.83
N GLY A 37 2.55 5.24 6.76
CA GLY A 37 2.22 4.52 5.53
C GLY A 37 3.46 4.01 4.80
N ALA A 38 4.54 4.77 4.80
CA ALA A 38 5.81 4.33 4.23
C ALA A 38 6.38 3.13 4.97
N GLN A 39 6.24 3.10 6.31
CA GLN A 39 6.59 1.93 7.11
C GLN A 39 5.73 0.71 6.73
N PHE A 40 4.41 0.90 6.53
CA PHE A 40 3.51 -0.18 6.11
C PHE A 40 3.89 -0.76 4.75
N ALA A 41 4.21 0.09 3.76
CA ALA A 41 4.71 -0.36 2.46
C ALA A 41 6.01 -1.18 2.59
N GLY A 42 6.93 -0.72 3.45
CA GLY A 42 8.23 -1.35 3.61
C GLY A 42 8.20 -2.72 4.28
N ILE A 43 7.32 -2.94 5.26
CA ILE A 43 7.22 -4.23 5.98
C ILE A 43 6.63 -5.36 5.11
N GLY A 44 5.98 -5.02 4.00
CA GLY A 44 5.48 -5.99 3.01
C GLY A 44 6.57 -6.57 2.09
N ILE A 45 7.81 -6.10 2.21
CA ILE A 45 8.95 -6.58 1.41
C ILE A 45 9.76 -7.58 2.24
N LYS A 46 10.11 -8.72 1.65
CA LYS A 46 10.97 -9.72 2.23
C LYS A 46 12.38 -9.16 2.44
N ASP A 47 12.99 -9.49 3.59
CA ASP A 47 14.35 -9.08 3.95
C ASP A 47 14.53 -7.56 3.92
N CYS A 48 13.49 -6.84 4.35
CA CYS A 48 13.41 -5.39 4.44
C CYS A 48 13.26 -4.95 5.89
N ILE A 49 14.03 -3.92 6.28
CA ILE A 49 13.81 -3.20 7.54
C ILE A 49 13.76 -1.71 7.21
N PRO A 50 12.59 -1.07 7.26
CA PRO A 50 12.50 0.37 7.06
C PRO A 50 13.28 1.11 8.15
N LEU A 51 14.05 2.11 7.73
CA LEU A 51 14.80 3.00 8.61
C LEU A 51 14.14 4.38 8.62
N VAL A 52 13.43 4.67 9.69
CA VAL A 52 12.76 5.96 9.87
C VAL A 52 13.78 6.98 10.40
N HIS A 53 14.09 7.96 9.55
CA HIS A 53 14.99 9.05 9.87
C HIS A 53 14.25 10.16 10.62
N GLY A 54 14.45 10.20 11.93
CA GLY A 54 13.74 11.12 12.81
C GLY A 54 13.81 10.74 14.28
N GLY A 55 12.95 11.38 15.08
CA GLY A 55 12.77 11.04 16.50
C GLY A 55 12.18 9.64 16.70
N GLN A 56 12.48 9.02 17.84
CA GLN A 56 12.17 7.61 18.11
C GLN A 56 10.67 7.27 18.09
N GLY A 57 9.81 8.24 18.48
CA GLY A 57 8.36 8.06 18.49
C GLY A 57 7.77 7.75 17.11
N CYS A 58 8.36 8.29 16.03
CA CYS A 58 7.90 8.07 14.66
C CYS A 58 8.02 6.62 14.20
N THR A 59 8.89 5.83 14.85
CA THR A 59 9.00 4.38 14.66
C THR A 59 8.15 3.62 15.66
N MET A 60 8.31 3.91 16.96
CA MET A 60 7.76 3.05 18.00
C MET A 60 6.23 3.07 18.05
N PHE A 61 5.60 4.23 17.86
CA PHE A 61 4.14 4.31 17.82
C PHE A 61 3.54 3.62 16.60
N VAL A 62 4.24 3.62 15.48
CA VAL A 62 3.77 2.95 14.25
C VAL A 62 3.94 1.44 14.35
N ARG A 63 5.04 0.95 14.94
CA ARG A 63 5.18 -0.48 15.29
C ARG A 63 4.06 -0.93 16.23
N LEU A 64 3.70 -0.10 17.21
CA LEU A 64 2.54 -0.35 18.08
C LEU A 64 1.23 -0.37 17.28
N LEU A 65 1.03 0.56 16.35
CA LEU A 65 -0.16 0.60 15.49
C LEU A 65 -0.32 -0.71 14.68
N PHE A 66 0.77 -1.20 14.07
CA PHE A 66 0.72 -2.47 13.34
C PHE A 66 0.46 -3.65 14.27
N ALA A 67 1.06 -3.68 15.45
CA ALA A 67 0.76 -4.70 16.46
C ALA A 67 -0.70 -4.64 16.93
N GLN A 68 -1.31 -3.44 17.02
CA GLN A 68 -2.73 -3.30 17.35
C GLN A 68 -3.64 -3.88 16.26
N HIS A 69 -3.29 -3.72 14.98
CA HIS A 69 -4.06 -4.27 13.86
C HIS A 69 -3.85 -5.77 13.72
N PHE A 70 -2.60 -6.19 13.44
CA PHE A 70 -2.23 -7.56 13.07
C PHE A 70 -1.98 -8.49 14.27
N LYS A 71 -1.80 -7.95 15.48
CA LYS A 71 -1.34 -8.71 16.69
C LYS A 71 0.06 -9.30 16.54
N GLU A 72 0.82 -8.79 15.60
CA GLU A 72 2.15 -9.27 15.24
C GLU A 72 3.22 -8.18 15.39
N ASN A 73 4.48 -8.60 15.45
CA ASN A 73 5.63 -7.68 15.42
C ASN A 73 6.14 -7.50 14.00
N PHE A 74 6.39 -6.25 13.61
CA PHE A 74 7.13 -5.90 12.41
C PHE A 74 8.37 -5.10 12.75
N ASP A 75 9.46 -5.41 12.06
CA ASP A 75 10.77 -4.82 12.31
C ASP A 75 10.92 -3.50 11.55
N VAL A 76 10.99 -2.42 12.31
CA VAL A 76 11.26 -1.07 11.81
C VAL A 76 12.28 -0.42 12.74
N ALA A 77 13.27 0.26 12.15
CA ALA A 77 14.33 0.93 12.86
C ALA A 77 14.14 2.45 12.89
N SER A 78 14.79 3.10 13.86
CA SER A 78 14.89 4.56 13.96
C SER A 78 16.34 4.97 13.89
N THR A 79 16.64 6.09 13.23
CA THR A 79 17.97 6.72 13.33
C THR A 79 18.22 7.32 14.72
N SER A 80 17.18 7.45 15.56
CA SER A 80 17.23 8.10 16.88
C SER A 80 17.83 9.50 16.79
N LEU A 81 17.11 10.41 16.12
CA LEU A 81 17.48 11.83 16.07
C LEU A 81 17.38 12.42 17.48
N HIS A 82 18.46 13.05 17.94
CA HIS A 82 18.56 13.75 19.22
C HIS A 82 18.95 15.23 18.99
N GLU A 83 19.03 16.01 20.07
CA GLU A 83 19.22 17.46 20.04
C GLU A 83 20.44 17.91 19.21
N GLU A 84 21.56 17.21 19.31
CA GLU A 84 22.77 17.52 18.52
C GLU A 84 22.49 17.48 17.00
N SER A 85 21.81 16.43 16.54
CA SER A 85 21.43 16.30 15.13
C SER A 85 20.35 17.29 14.70
N ALA A 86 19.51 17.76 15.62
CA ALA A 86 18.55 18.83 15.32
C ALA A 86 19.25 20.18 15.07
N VAL A 87 20.44 20.40 15.65
CA VAL A 87 21.24 21.62 15.44
C VAL A 87 22.19 21.50 14.25
N PHE A 88 22.84 20.35 14.08
CA PHE A 88 23.95 20.17 13.14
C PHE A 88 23.65 19.23 11.96
N GLY A 89 22.43 18.71 11.85
CA GLY A 89 22.02 17.76 10.81
C GLY A 89 22.09 16.29 11.26
N GLY A 90 21.25 15.46 10.66
CA GLY A 90 21.03 14.06 11.00
C GLY A 90 21.81 13.05 10.16
N ALA A 91 22.62 13.51 9.19
CA ALA A 91 23.34 12.65 8.24
C ALA A 91 24.08 11.46 8.89
N ARG A 92 24.89 11.72 9.92
CA ARG A 92 25.65 10.68 10.63
C ARG A 92 24.75 9.61 11.27
N ARG A 93 23.53 9.97 11.68
CA ARG A 93 22.56 9.05 12.29
C ARG A 93 21.99 8.08 11.26
N VAL A 94 21.80 8.52 10.01
CA VAL A 94 21.38 7.65 8.91
C VAL A 94 22.52 6.70 8.54
N GLU A 95 23.74 7.23 8.33
CA GLU A 95 24.92 6.40 8.01
C GLU A 95 25.16 5.31 9.05
N GLU A 96 25.17 5.70 10.33
CA GLU A 96 25.32 4.76 11.43
C GLU A 96 24.16 3.75 11.47
N GLY A 97 22.91 4.21 11.32
CA GLY A 97 21.73 3.35 11.33
C GLY A 97 21.77 2.29 10.24
N VAL A 98 22.12 2.67 9.01
CA VAL A 98 22.26 1.75 7.87
C VAL A 98 23.34 0.70 8.14
N LEU A 99 24.53 1.12 8.58
CA LEU A 99 25.62 0.18 8.85
C LEU A 99 25.32 -0.75 10.03
N VAL A 100 24.70 -0.24 11.10
CA VAL A 100 24.29 -1.07 12.25
C VAL A 100 23.25 -2.10 11.84
N LEU A 101 22.27 -1.74 11.00
CA LEU A 101 21.33 -2.70 10.45
C LEU A 101 22.04 -3.77 9.61
N ALA A 102 22.87 -3.35 8.65
CA ALA A 102 23.61 -4.27 7.78
C ALA A 102 24.51 -5.24 8.59
N ARG A 103 25.21 -4.75 9.62
CA ARG A 103 26.06 -5.57 10.50
C ARG A 103 25.27 -6.60 11.32
N ARG A 104 24.07 -6.26 11.77
CA ARG A 104 23.28 -7.08 12.71
C ARG A 104 22.29 -8.02 12.03
N TYR A 105 21.88 -7.69 10.81
CA TYR A 105 20.93 -8.46 10.02
C TYR A 105 21.62 -8.89 8.72
N PRO A 106 22.24 -10.08 8.67
CA PRO A 106 23.02 -10.53 7.52
C PRO A 106 22.17 -10.76 6.26
N GLU A 107 20.92 -11.17 6.44
CA GLU A 107 19.97 -11.41 5.34
C GLU A 107 19.35 -10.13 4.79
N LEU A 108 19.52 -8.97 5.44
CA LEU A 108 18.89 -7.70 5.03
C LEU A 108 19.30 -7.29 3.61
N ARG A 109 18.30 -7.02 2.76
CA ARG A 109 18.47 -6.62 1.35
C ARG A 109 17.88 -5.26 1.02
N VAL A 110 16.88 -4.78 1.77
CA VAL A 110 16.20 -3.51 1.43
C VAL A 110 16.06 -2.61 2.67
N ILE A 111 16.40 -1.34 2.51
CA ILE A 111 16.25 -0.30 3.54
C ILE A 111 15.60 0.94 2.90
N PRO A 112 14.26 1.05 2.94
CA PRO A 112 13.59 2.32 2.72
C PRO A 112 14.03 3.31 3.80
N ILE A 113 14.68 4.41 3.41
CA ILE A 113 15.09 5.48 4.32
C ILE A 113 13.99 6.54 4.31
N ILE A 114 13.14 6.49 5.35
CA ILE A 114 11.88 7.21 5.44
C ILE A 114 12.09 8.49 6.24
N THR A 115 11.91 9.64 5.61
CA THR A 115 12.04 10.93 6.31
C THR A 115 10.84 11.21 7.22
N THR A 116 11.03 12.08 8.21
CA THR A 116 9.96 12.57 9.10
C THR A 116 9.87 14.09 9.03
N CYS A 117 8.88 14.70 9.73
CA CYS A 117 8.80 16.17 9.80
C CYS A 117 10.10 16.82 10.27
N SER A 118 10.80 16.24 11.26
CA SER A 118 12.03 16.84 11.78
C SER A 118 13.13 16.92 10.73
N THR A 119 13.36 15.83 9.99
CA THR A 119 14.48 15.72 9.05
C THR A 119 14.19 16.44 7.73
N GLU A 120 12.91 16.53 7.35
CA GLU A 120 12.45 17.35 6.23
C GLU A 120 12.59 18.85 6.54
N VAL A 121 12.32 19.29 7.77
CA VAL A 121 12.44 20.71 8.16
C VAL A 121 13.91 21.16 8.23
N ILE A 122 14.80 20.35 8.80
CA ILE A 122 16.24 20.68 8.87
C ILE A 122 16.95 20.48 7.52
N GLY A 123 16.33 19.76 6.58
CA GLY A 123 16.80 19.63 5.21
C GLY A 123 17.98 18.67 5.03
N ASP A 124 17.97 17.53 5.73
CA ASP A 124 18.99 16.50 5.52
C ASP A 124 18.94 15.95 4.08
N ASP A 125 20.09 15.95 3.39
CA ASP A 125 20.24 15.47 2.00
C ASP A 125 20.28 13.92 1.97
N ILE A 126 19.10 13.30 1.91
CA ILE A 126 18.96 11.83 1.95
C ILE A 126 19.69 11.16 0.79
N GLU A 127 19.59 11.70 -0.42
CA GLU A 127 20.30 11.15 -1.58
C GLU A 127 21.82 11.24 -1.42
N GLY A 128 22.32 12.36 -0.88
CA GLY A 128 23.71 12.53 -0.50
C GLY A 128 24.17 11.49 0.51
N ILE A 129 23.37 11.27 1.54
CA ILE A 129 23.68 10.29 2.58
C ILE A 129 23.65 8.87 2.04
N ILE A 130 22.69 8.51 1.19
CA ILE A 130 22.63 7.20 0.53
C ILE A 130 23.91 6.92 -0.26
N ARG A 131 24.45 7.90 -1.00
CA ARG A 131 25.72 7.72 -1.73
C ARG A 131 26.88 7.39 -0.78
N MET A 132 26.91 7.99 0.41
CA MET A 132 27.93 7.68 1.43
C MET A 132 27.73 6.27 2.01
N CYS A 133 26.50 5.90 2.33
CA CYS A 133 26.14 4.56 2.81
C CYS A 133 26.50 3.47 1.78
N GLN A 134 26.21 3.68 0.51
CA GLN A 134 26.53 2.74 -0.57
C GLN A 134 28.03 2.46 -0.65
N LYS A 135 28.86 3.51 -0.54
CA LYS A 135 30.31 3.36 -0.50
C LYS A 135 30.75 2.54 0.71
N ALA A 136 30.28 2.88 1.91
CA ALA A 136 30.65 2.20 3.14
C ALA A 136 30.19 0.73 3.16
N LEU A 137 28.97 0.45 2.67
CA LEU A 137 28.45 -0.91 2.56
C LEU A 137 29.26 -1.76 1.58
N LYS A 138 29.64 -1.19 0.43
CA LYS A 138 30.48 -1.90 -0.56
C LYS A 138 31.88 -2.20 -0.03
N GLU A 139 32.44 -1.32 0.80
CA GLU A 139 33.75 -1.53 1.44
C GLU A 139 33.70 -2.60 2.54
N GLU A 140 32.65 -2.62 3.36
CA GLU A 140 32.52 -3.55 4.49
C GLU A 140 31.90 -4.91 4.10
N PHE A 141 31.00 -4.93 3.13
CA PHE A 141 30.24 -6.11 2.68
C PHE A 141 30.27 -6.26 1.15
N PRO A 142 31.43 -6.53 0.54
CA PRO A 142 31.58 -6.54 -0.93
C PRO A 142 30.70 -7.57 -1.66
N ASP A 143 30.30 -8.65 -0.98
CA ASP A 143 29.48 -9.72 -1.53
C ASP A 143 27.98 -9.56 -1.24
N ARG A 144 27.58 -8.47 -0.56
CA ARG A 144 26.18 -8.17 -0.24
C ARG A 144 25.73 -6.93 -0.99
N HIS A 145 24.51 -7.00 -1.49
CA HIS A 145 23.86 -5.85 -2.09
C HIS A 145 22.62 -5.47 -1.29
N ILE A 146 22.62 -4.25 -0.78
CA ILE A 146 21.51 -3.69 0.00
C ILE A 146 20.98 -2.49 -0.78
N TYR A 147 19.69 -2.47 -1.07
CA TYR A 147 19.01 -1.35 -1.72
C TYR A 147 18.63 -0.31 -0.69
N GLN A 148 19.08 0.93 -0.87
CA GLN A 148 18.59 2.08 -0.09
C GLN A 148 17.69 2.96 -0.95
N SER A 149 16.45 3.16 -0.52
CA SER A 149 15.48 4.00 -1.24
C SER A 149 15.24 5.30 -0.48
N PRO A 150 15.41 6.48 -1.11
CA PRO A 150 15.06 7.75 -0.48
C PRO A 150 13.53 7.92 -0.48
N VAL A 151 12.91 7.97 0.69
CA VAL A 151 11.45 8.06 0.83
C VAL A 151 11.09 9.37 1.55
N HIS A 152 10.72 10.39 0.77
CA HIS A 152 10.43 11.74 1.27
C HIS A 152 8.98 11.89 1.75
N THR A 153 8.78 11.77 3.05
CA THR A 153 7.45 11.69 3.70
C THR A 153 7.26 12.73 4.80
N PRO A 154 7.30 14.05 4.50
CA PRO A 154 7.03 15.08 5.50
C PRO A 154 5.61 14.94 6.05
N SER A 155 5.46 14.86 7.37
CA SER A 155 4.15 14.58 8.00
C SER A 155 3.17 15.76 7.99
N PHE A 156 3.61 16.96 7.58
CA PHE A 156 2.77 18.16 7.47
C PHE A 156 2.03 18.28 6.12
N LYS A 157 2.12 17.27 5.25
CA LYS A 157 1.31 17.16 4.02
C LYS A 157 0.78 15.72 3.87
N GLY A 158 -0.35 15.56 3.20
CA GLY A 158 -0.93 14.24 2.94
C GLY A 158 -1.32 13.47 4.21
N SER A 159 -1.22 12.15 4.15
CA SER A 159 -1.50 11.21 5.25
C SER A 159 -0.73 9.90 5.05
N HIS A 160 -0.91 8.90 5.91
CA HIS A 160 -0.36 7.56 5.69
C HIS A 160 -0.71 6.97 4.31
N VAL A 161 -1.83 7.34 3.68
CA VAL A 161 -2.21 6.89 2.32
C VAL A 161 -1.16 7.36 1.30
N SER A 162 -0.85 8.66 1.29
CA SER A 162 0.15 9.21 0.36
C SER A 162 1.57 8.77 0.69
N GLY A 163 1.87 8.52 1.97
CA GLY A 163 3.17 8.00 2.39
C GLY A 163 3.41 6.54 1.98
N TYR A 164 2.36 5.72 2.01
CA TYR A 164 2.39 4.36 1.45
C TYR A 164 2.72 4.40 -0.04
N GLU A 165 1.97 5.21 -0.81
CA GLU A 165 2.19 5.36 -2.25
C GLU A 165 3.60 5.86 -2.59
N GLU A 166 4.11 6.85 -1.85
CA GLU A 166 5.46 7.39 -2.07
C GLU A 166 6.55 6.32 -1.81
N CYS A 167 6.39 5.52 -0.76
CA CYS A 167 7.34 4.46 -0.43
C CYS A 167 7.34 3.35 -1.47
N VAL A 168 6.17 2.85 -1.88
CA VAL A 168 6.05 1.83 -2.94
C VAL A 168 6.74 2.34 -4.21
N LYS A 169 6.40 3.56 -4.66
CA LYS A 169 6.98 4.15 -5.86
C LYS A 169 8.50 4.32 -5.76
N SER A 170 9.02 4.79 -4.62
CA SER A 170 10.45 4.99 -4.41
C SER A 170 11.22 3.67 -4.41
N VAL A 171 10.72 2.65 -3.72
CA VAL A 171 11.34 1.32 -3.70
C VAL A 171 11.38 0.71 -5.10
N PHE A 172 10.26 0.75 -5.82
CA PHE A 172 10.20 0.26 -7.20
C PHE A 172 11.17 1.01 -8.09
N LYS A 173 11.24 2.35 -7.99
CA LYS A 173 12.20 3.16 -8.74
C LYS A 173 13.65 2.76 -8.42
N THR A 174 14.00 2.55 -7.15
CA THR A 174 15.36 2.17 -6.75
C THR A 174 15.76 0.82 -7.32
N ILE A 175 14.93 -0.20 -7.13
CA ILE A 175 15.25 -1.57 -7.53
C ILE A 175 15.23 -1.69 -9.06
N THR A 176 14.18 -1.18 -9.73
CA THR A 176 14.08 -1.31 -11.19
C THR A 176 15.09 -0.44 -11.95
N ALA A 177 15.56 0.67 -11.39
CA ALA A 177 16.62 1.47 -12.01
C ALA A 177 17.96 0.73 -12.08
N GLU A 178 18.21 -0.22 -11.17
CA GLU A 178 19.46 -0.99 -11.16
C GLU A 178 19.38 -2.26 -12.04
N HIS A 179 18.24 -2.94 -12.04
CA HIS A 179 18.04 -4.16 -12.82
C HIS A 179 17.64 -3.89 -14.28
N GLY A 180 16.93 -2.79 -14.55
CA GLY A 180 16.45 -2.45 -15.88
C GLY A 180 15.37 -3.38 -16.41
N LYS A 181 15.13 -3.30 -17.73
CA LYS A 181 14.20 -4.18 -18.45
C LYS A 181 14.94 -5.39 -19.01
N GLY A 182 14.41 -6.58 -18.76
CA GLY A 182 14.91 -7.88 -19.22
C GLY A 182 13.90 -8.60 -20.11
N GLU A 183 13.88 -9.93 -20.01
CA GLU A 183 12.95 -10.78 -20.75
C GLU A 183 11.53 -10.68 -20.21
N ALA A 184 10.54 -10.62 -21.12
CA ALA A 184 9.13 -10.53 -20.74
C ALA A 184 8.70 -11.77 -19.94
N THR A 185 8.08 -11.55 -18.78
CA THR A 185 7.66 -12.63 -17.88
C THR A 185 6.31 -13.21 -18.23
N GLY A 186 5.47 -12.47 -18.95
CA GLY A 186 4.06 -12.83 -19.20
C GLY A 186 3.15 -12.69 -17.97
N ARG A 187 3.70 -12.24 -16.83
CA ARG A 187 2.99 -12.06 -15.55
C ARG A 187 2.33 -10.69 -15.47
N LEU A 188 1.28 -10.55 -14.67
CA LEU A 188 0.72 -9.24 -14.30
C LEU A 188 1.39 -8.65 -13.06
N ASN A 189 1.52 -7.33 -13.02
CA ASN A 189 1.72 -6.63 -11.74
C ASN A 189 0.35 -6.29 -11.15
N LEU A 190 0.12 -6.57 -9.88
CA LEU A 190 -1.09 -6.19 -9.17
C LEU A 190 -0.75 -5.26 -8.00
N PHE A 191 -1.28 -4.03 -8.02
CA PHE A 191 -1.21 -3.10 -6.90
C PHE A 191 -2.59 -3.01 -6.24
N PRO A 192 -2.89 -3.84 -5.23
CA PRO A 192 -4.19 -3.85 -4.54
C PRO A 192 -4.41 -2.62 -3.65
N GLY A 193 -3.33 -1.92 -3.28
CA GLY A 193 -3.37 -0.84 -2.31
C GLY A 193 -3.17 -1.34 -0.88
N TRP A 194 -3.69 -0.57 0.09
CA TRP A 194 -3.59 -0.90 1.50
C TRP A 194 -4.74 -1.83 1.90
N VAL A 195 -4.53 -3.12 1.70
CA VAL A 195 -5.52 -4.17 1.97
C VAL A 195 -5.05 -5.15 3.06
N ASN A 196 -5.95 -5.99 3.56
CA ASN A 196 -5.62 -7.02 4.54
C ASN A 196 -5.05 -8.29 3.88
N PRO A 197 -4.41 -9.18 4.66
CA PRO A 197 -3.94 -10.49 4.17
C PRO A 197 -5.04 -11.32 3.51
N GLY A 198 -6.28 -11.26 4.03
CA GLY A 198 -7.42 -11.95 3.43
C GLY A 198 -7.77 -11.48 2.01
N ASP A 199 -7.58 -10.19 1.72
CA ASP A 199 -7.78 -9.63 0.38
C ASP A 199 -6.71 -10.14 -0.59
N VAL A 200 -5.45 -10.27 -0.11
CA VAL A 200 -4.34 -10.84 -0.88
C VAL A 200 -4.59 -12.32 -1.19
N ILE A 201 -5.06 -13.11 -0.21
CA ILE A 201 -5.41 -14.52 -0.40
C ILE A 201 -6.49 -14.67 -1.49
N LEU A 202 -7.54 -13.85 -1.43
CA LEU A 202 -8.63 -13.88 -2.42
C LEU A 202 -8.12 -13.55 -3.83
N LEU A 203 -7.30 -12.51 -3.97
CA LEU A 203 -6.72 -12.15 -5.26
C LEU A 203 -5.81 -13.25 -5.82
N LYS A 204 -5.03 -13.94 -4.99
CA LYS A 204 -4.24 -15.11 -5.41
C LYS A 204 -5.11 -16.23 -5.92
N GLU A 205 -6.20 -16.54 -5.21
CA GLU A 205 -7.12 -17.59 -5.65
C GLU A 205 -7.79 -17.20 -6.98
N TYR A 206 -8.19 -15.94 -7.16
CA TYR A 206 -8.75 -15.45 -8.43
C TYR A 206 -7.76 -15.62 -9.59
N LEU A 207 -6.51 -15.19 -9.44
CA LEU A 207 -5.48 -15.37 -10.46
C LEU A 207 -5.25 -16.85 -10.78
N LYS A 208 -5.18 -17.68 -9.74
CA LYS A 208 -4.97 -19.13 -9.87
C LYS A 208 -6.10 -19.82 -10.62
N VAL A 209 -7.37 -19.57 -10.28
CA VAL A 209 -8.51 -20.18 -10.99
C VAL A 209 -8.68 -19.66 -12.41
N MET A 210 -8.28 -18.40 -12.68
CA MET A 210 -8.23 -17.84 -14.04
C MET A 210 -7.03 -18.37 -14.86
N GLY A 211 -6.08 -19.08 -14.24
CA GLY A 211 -4.85 -19.52 -14.92
C GLY A 211 -4.00 -18.34 -15.40
N VAL A 212 -3.95 -17.27 -14.60
CA VAL A 212 -3.16 -16.05 -14.81
C VAL A 212 -2.01 -16.06 -13.81
N GLU A 213 -0.79 -15.84 -14.28
CA GLU A 213 0.34 -15.57 -13.40
C GLU A 213 0.42 -14.07 -13.11
N GLY A 214 0.62 -13.71 -11.84
CA GLY A 214 0.77 -12.32 -11.43
C GLY A 214 1.42 -12.19 -10.07
N ASP A 215 2.09 -11.06 -9.87
CA ASP A 215 2.77 -10.69 -8.64
C ASP A 215 1.96 -9.59 -7.94
N ILE A 216 1.61 -9.83 -6.68
CA ILE A 216 0.86 -8.90 -5.85
C ILE A 216 1.85 -8.05 -5.05
N PHE A 217 1.71 -6.73 -5.15
CA PHE A 217 2.64 -5.77 -4.57
C PHE A 217 1.94 -4.87 -3.53
N MET A 218 2.18 -5.04 -2.22
CA MET A 218 3.01 -6.08 -1.57
C MET A 218 2.18 -7.30 -1.18
N ASP A 219 2.81 -8.48 -1.20
CA ASP A 219 2.24 -9.73 -0.73
C ASP A 219 2.40 -9.87 0.79
N THR A 220 1.30 -9.61 1.50
CA THR A 220 1.21 -9.56 2.97
C THR A 220 0.50 -10.77 3.58
N GLU A 221 0.32 -11.86 2.84
CA GLU A 221 -0.37 -13.07 3.33
C GLU A 221 0.24 -13.59 4.65
N ASP A 222 1.57 -13.67 4.73
CA ASP A 222 2.31 -14.18 5.89
C ASP A 222 2.36 -13.22 7.08
N PHE A 223 1.68 -12.08 7.02
CA PHE A 223 1.45 -11.29 8.22
C PHE A 223 0.55 -12.04 9.21
N ASP A 224 -0.29 -12.98 8.75
CA ASP A 224 -0.99 -13.94 9.61
C ASP A 224 -0.14 -15.21 9.75
N SER A 225 0.92 -15.13 10.57
CA SER A 225 1.93 -16.18 10.67
C SER A 225 1.58 -17.28 11.67
N PRO A 226 1.92 -18.56 11.39
CA PRO A 226 1.63 -19.66 12.29
C PRO A 226 2.57 -19.71 13.51
N MET A 227 2.05 -20.17 14.66
CA MET A 227 2.88 -20.60 15.78
C MET A 227 3.38 -22.03 15.54
N LEU A 228 4.61 -22.16 15.01
CA LEU A 228 5.17 -23.45 14.62
C LEU A 228 5.89 -24.19 15.77
N PRO A 229 5.93 -25.54 15.76
CA PRO A 229 6.68 -26.33 16.75
C PRO A 229 8.18 -26.04 16.77
N SER A 230 8.75 -25.68 15.61
CA SER A 230 10.15 -25.26 15.46
C SER A 230 10.45 -23.92 16.13
N LYS A 231 9.41 -23.14 16.47
CA LYS A 231 9.48 -21.73 16.89
C LYS A 231 10.07 -20.81 15.82
N ALA A 232 10.06 -21.24 14.56
CA ALA A 232 10.40 -20.38 13.44
C ALA A 232 9.40 -19.22 13.37
N ILE A 233 9.90 -18.04 13.00
CA ILE A 233 9.11 -16.83 12.79
C ILE A 233 8.94 -16.70 11.27
N GLU A 234 7.69 -16.64 10.83
CA GLU A 234 7.34 -16.51 9.41
C GLU A 234 6.60 -15.19 9.12
N THR A 235 6.55 -14.28 10.10
CA THR A 235 5.89 -12.96 10.03
C THR A 235 6.67 -11.97 9.15
N HIS A 236 6.65 -12.20 7.84
CA HIS A 236 7.41 -11.42 6.88
C HIS A 236 6.58 -11.10 5.64
N GLY A 237 6.88 -9.98 4.98
CA GLY A 237 6.43 -9.78 3.61
C GLY A 237 6.99 -10.86 2.69
N ARG A 238 6.19 -11.30 1.71
CA ARG A 238 6.64 -12.31 0.72
C ARG A 238 7.28 -11.68 -0.51
N THR A 239 6.94 -10.43 -0.85
CA THR A 239 7.49 -9.75 -2.03
C THR A 239 9.00 -9.58 -1.93
N THR A 240 9.73 -10.18 -2.87
CA THR A 240 11.19 -10.12 -2.92
C THR A 240 11.72 -8.96 -3.77
N VAL A 241 13.03 -8.71 -3.71
CA VAL A 241 13.72 -7.81 -4.63
C VAL A 241 13.52 -8.26 -6.08
N GLU A 242 13.58 -9.57 -6.32
CA GLU A 242 13.43 -10.17 -7.64
C GLU A 242 12.03 -9.92 -8.21
N ASP A 243 10.99 -10.04 -7.39
CA ASP A 243 9.61 -9.76 -7.81
C ASP A 243 9.46 -8.28 -8.21
N ILE A 244 9.99 -7.37 -7.40
CA ILE A 244 9.94 -5.93 -7.68
C ILE A 244 10.74 -5.60 -8.95
N ALA A 245 11.92 -6.20 -9.14
CA ALA A 245 12.73 -6.02 -10.35
C ALA A 245 11.98 -6.51 -11.60
N ASN A 246 11.34 -7.68 -11.50
CA ASN A 246 10.57 -8.28 -12.59
C ASN A 246 9.31 -7.51 -12.95
N SER A 247 8.86 -6.56 -12.14
CA SER A 247 7.74 -5.68 -12.49
C SER A 247 7.97 -4.86 -13.76
N ALA A 248 9.24 -4.60 -14.13
CA ALA A 248 9.63 -3.96 -15.39
C ALA A 248 9.37 -4.82 -16.63
N ASN A 249 9.15 -6.12 -16.44
CA ASN A 249 9.05 -7.14 -17.48
C ASN A 249 7.63 -7.73 -17.63
N ALA A 250 6.67 -7.21 -16.86
CA ALA A 250 5.30 -7.68 -16.82
C ALA A 250 4.54 -7.41 -18.13
N LEU A 251 3.51 -8.22 -18.37
CA LEU A 251 2.56 -8.06 -19.47
C LEU A 251 1.75 -6.76 -19.33
N GLY A 252 1.39 -6.42 -18.09
CA GLY A 252 0.60 -5.25 -17.76
C GLY A 252 0.47 -5.08 -16.25
N THR A 253 0.08 -3.89 -15.84
CA THR A 253 -0.17 -3.56 -14.44
C THR A 253 -1.65 -3.35 -14.21
N ILE A 254 -2.23 -4.03 -13.22
CA ILE A 254 -3.58 -3.80 -12.72
C ILE A 254 -3.46 -3.03 -11.41
N SER A 255 -3.76 -1.73 -11.44
CA SER A 255 -3.84 -0.90 -10.25
C SER A 255 -5.28 -0.86 -9.75
N MET A 256 -5.52 -1.33 -8.53
CA MET A 256 -6.86 -1.42 -7.94
C MET A 256 -7.15 -0.27 -6.96
N ALA A 257 -6.15 0.54 -6.62
CA ALA A 257 -6.32 1.69 -5.75
C ALA A 257 -5.65 2.92 -6.36
N ARG A 258 -6.45 3.98 -6.58
CA ARG A 258 -5.99 5.21 -7.22
C ARG A 258 -4.97 5.96 -6.36
N TYR A 259 -5.13 5.91 -5.05
CA TYR A 259 -4.31 6.67 -4.09
C TYR A 259 -3.26 5.81 -3.38
N GLU A 260 -3.18 4.53 -3.72
CA GLU A 260 -2.37 3.52 -3.01
C GLU A 260 -1.60 2.63 -3.99
N GLY A 261 -0.90 3.22 -4.96
CA GLY A 261 0.03 2.47 -5.83
C GLY A 261 -0.19 2.66 -7.32
N ALA A 262 -1.29 3.28 -7.77
CA ALA A 262 -1.50 3.59 -9.18
C ALA A 262 -0.36 4.41 -9.80
N THR A 263 0.24 5.34 -9.03
CA THR A 263 1.40 6.11 -9.49
C THR A 263 2.66 5.27 -9.71
N THR A 264 2.77 4.10 -9.07
CA THR A 264 3.84 3.14 -9.35
C THR A 264 3.58 2.41 -10.67
N GLY A 265 2.32 2.06 -10.96
CA GLY A 265 1.93 1.59 -12.29
C GLY A 265 2.25 2.61 -13.39
N ASP A 266 1.95 3.88 -13.17
CA ASP A 266 2.30 4.97 -14.09
C ASP A 266 3.82 5.13 -14.27
N LEU A 267 4.60 4.95 -13.20
CA LEU A 267 6.06 4.96 -13.25
C LEU A 267 6.59 3.81 -14.12
N LEU A 268 6.06 2.59 -13.94
CA LEU A 268 6.46 1.42 -14.72
C LEU A 268 6.04 1.57 -16.20
N GLN A 269 4.85 2.12 -16.47
CA GLN A 269 4.43 2.44 -17.82
C GLN A 269 5.35 3.47 -18.49
N LYS A 270 5.69 4.54 -17.77
CA LYS A 270 6.55 5.60 -18.31
C LYS A 270 7.98 5.13 -18.56
N THR A 271 8.51 4.28 -17.68
CA THR A 271 9.92 3.88 -17.70
C THR A 271 10.17 2.64 -18.55
N PHE A 272 9.24 1.67 -18.52
CA PHE A 272 9.40 0.34 -19.12
C PHE A 272 8.30 -0.03 -20.10
N GLU A 273 7.37 0.87 -20.40
CA GLU A 273 6.25 0.64 -21.33
C GLU A 273 5.33 -0.53 -20.92
N VAL A 274 5.31 -0.88 -19.63
CA VAL A 274 4.35 -1.83 -19.07
C VAL A 274 3.00 -1.13 -18.93
N PRO A 275 1.95 -1.50 -19.70
CA PRO A 275 0.70 -0.74 -19.70
C PRO A 275 0.02 -0.78 -18.33
N ASN A 276 -0.37 0.39 -17.81
CA ASN A 276 -1.10 0.50 -16.55
C ASN A 276 -2.61 0.56 -16.79
N HIS A 277 -3.35 -0.27 -16.07
CA HIS A 277 -4.79 -0.34 -16.09
C HIS A 277 -5.33 -0.06 -14.69
N LEU A 278 -5.67 1.20 -14.44
CA LEU A 278 -6.36 1.60 -13.22
C LEU A 278 -7.84 1.20 -13.31
N VAL A 279 -8.28 0.38 -12.37
CA VAL A 279 -9.68 -0.02 -12.18
C VAL A 279 -10.22 0.55 -10.87
N ASN A 280 -11.54 0.55 -10.71
CA ASN A 280 -12.13 0.82 -9.39
C ASN A 280 -11.68 -0.27 -8.41
N THR A 281 -11.50 0.09 -7.15
CA THR A 281 -11.20 -0.87 -6.08
C THR A 281 -12.31 -1.91 -5.98
N PRO A 282 -11.99 -3.22 -5.94
CA PRO A 282 -12.95 -4.30 -6.11
C PRO A 282 -13.81 -4.56 -4.86
N TYR A 283 -14.39 -3.50 -4.29
CA TYR A 283 -15.47 -3.59 -3.30
C TYR A 283 -16.82 -3.65 -4.02
N GLY A 284 -17.61 -4.68 -3.72
CA GLY A 284 -18.92 -4.92 -4.32
C GLY A 284 -18.86 -5.75 -5.61
N ILE A 285 -20.04 -6.06 -6.12
CA ILE A 285 -20.23 -7.00 -7.23
C ILE A 285 -19.73 -6.38 -8.54
N LYS A 286 -20.18 -5.17 -8.86
CA LYS A 286 -19.84 -4.55 -10.15
C LYS A 286 -18.34 -4.27 -10.27
N ASN A 287 -17.71 -3.75 -9.21
CA ASN A 287 -16.29 -3.42 -9.26
C ASN A 287 -15.43 -4.69 -9.38
N THR A 288 -15.82 -5.78 -8.73
CA THR A 288 -15.18 -7.10 -8.91
C THR A 288 -15.36 -7.62 -10.33
N ASP A 289 -16.58 -7.55 -10.88
CA ASP A 289 -16.86 -7.94 -12.26
C ASP A 289 -15.97 -7.16 -13.26
N ASP A 290 -15.86 -5.84 -13.08
CA ASP A 290 -15.08 -4.97 -13.97
C ASP A 290 -13.56 -5.22 -13.84
N MET A 291 -13.07 -5.52 -12.64
CA MET A 291 -11.69 -5.95 -12.43
C MET A 291 -11.40 -7.26 -13.16
N LEU A 292 -12.23 -8.29 -12.98
CA LEU A 292 -12.05 -9.59 -13.64
C LEU A 292 -12.14 -9.47 -15.17
N ARG A 293 -13.05 -8.62 -15.68
CA ARG A 293 -13.11 -8.28 -17.12
C ARG A 293 -11.83 -7.65 -17.60
N LYS A 294 -11.24 -6.71 -16.84
CA LYS A 294 -9.97 -6.08 -17.22
C LYS A 294 -8.82 -7.08 -17.23
N ILE A 295 -8.74 -7.97 -16.23
CA ILE A 295 -7.75 -9.05 -16.19
C ILE A 295 -7.91 -9.96 -17.42
N SER A 296 -9.15 -10.35 -17.74
CA SER A 296 -9.47 -11.15 -18.93
C SER A 296 -9.06 -10.45 -20.23
N GLU A 297 -9.34 -9.15 -20.37
CA GLU A 297 -8.97 -8.34 -21.54
C GLU A 297 -7.45 -8.27 -21.74
N VAL A 298 -6.69 -8.05 -20.67
CA VAL A 298 -5.22 -7.90 -20.75
C VAL A 298 -4.53 -9.23 -21.00
N THR A 299 -5.03 -10.32 -20.41
CA THR A 299 -4.39 -11.64 -20.45
C THR A 299 -4.90 -12.54 -21.57
N GLY A 300 -6.07 -12.24 -22.13
CA GLY A 300 -6.81 -13.12 -23.04
C GLY A 300 -7.37 -14.39 -22.37
N LYS A 301 -7.30 -14.50 -21.04
CA LYS A 301 -7.84 -15.64 -20.28
C LYS A 301 -9.33 -15.45 -20.01
N GLU A 302 -10.12 -16.50 -20.19
CA GLU A 302 -11.56 -16.45 -19.89
C GLU A 302 -11.81 -16.40 -18.38
N ILE A 303 -12.89 -15.74 -17.98
CA ILE A 303 -13.37 -15.77 -16.59
C ILE A 303 -13.97 -17.17 -16.34
N PRO A 304 -13.42 -17.97 -15.41
CA PRO A 304 -13.85 -19.35 -15.21
C PRO A 304 -15.23 -19.44 -14.54
N GLU A 305 -15.93 -20.56 -14.78
CA GLU A 305 -17.25 -20.84 -14.20
C GLU A 305 -17.24 -20.82 -12.67
N SER A 306 -16.11 -21.17 -12.03
CA SER A 306 -15.96 -21.11 -10.57
C SER A 306 -16.20 -19.71 -10.01
N LEU A 307 -15.70 -18.66 -10.66
CA LEU A 307 -15.92 -17.27 -10.23
C LEU A 307 -17.34 -16.80 -10.52
N VAL A 308 -17.97 -17.31 -11.58
CA VAL A 308 -19.39 -17.07 -11.85
C VAL A 308 -20.26 -17.70 -10.75
N HIS A 309 -19.91 -18.91 -10.32
CA HIS A 309 -20.58 -19.60 -9.24
C HIS A 309 -20.39 -18.88 -7.89
N GLU A 310 -19.16 -18.48 -7.55
CA GLU A 310 -18.85 -17.69 -6.35
C GLU A 310 -19.64 -16.38 -6.32
N ARG A 311 -19.67 -15.64 -7.43
CA ARG A 311 -20.49 -14.44 -7.59
C ARG A 311 -21.97 -14.74 -7.37
N GLY A 312 -22.47 -15.87 -7.86
CA GLY A 312 -23.85 -16.32 -7.64
C GLY A 312 -24.17 -16.57 -6.16
N LEU A 313 -23.26 -17.21 -5.43
CA LEU A 313 -23.40 -17.43 -3.99
C LEU A 313 -23.41 -16.11 -3.21
N ALA A 314 -22.54 -15.15 -3.59
CA ALA A 314 -22.52 -13.82 -2.99
C ALA A 314 -23.85 -13.08 -3.23
N LEU A 315 -24.38 -13.12 -4.46
CA LEU A 315 -25.67 -12.49 -4.78
C LEU A 315 -26.85 -13.12 -4.05
N ASP A 316 -26.88 -14.44 -3.92
CA ASP A 316 -27.92 -15.17 -3.20
C ASP A 316 -27.95 -14.74 -1.72
N ALA A 317 -26.79 -14.74 -1.06
CA ALA A 317 -26.67 -14.29 0.32
C ALA A 317 -27.05 -12.81 0.52
N LEU A 318 -26.73 -11.93 -0.45
CA LEU A 318 -27.10 -10.51 -0.39
C LEU A 318 -28.60 -10.30 -0.63
N ALA A 319 -29.24 -11.08 -1.49
CA ALA A 319 -30.67 -10.97 -1.80
C ALA A 319 -31.56 -11.24 -0.57
N ASP A 320 -31.13 -12.17 0.30
CA ASP A 320 -31.78 -12.46 1.58
C ASP A 320 -31.76 -11.29 2.57
N LEU A 321 -30.83 -10.34 2.38
CA LEU A 321 -30.60 -9.23 3.30
C LEU A 321 -31.12 -7.89 2.77
N ALA A 322 -30.94 -7.65 1.47
CA ALA A 322 -31.04 -6.35 0.84
C ALA A 322 -32.36 -5.62 1.13
N HIS A 323 -33.44 -6.11 0.54
CA HIS A 323 -34.76 -5.47 0.66
C HIS A 323 -35.35 -5.55 2.08
N MET A 324 -35.00 -6.58 2.84
CA MET A 324 -35.60 -6.87 4.14
C MET A 324 -34.95 -6.07 5.26
N PHE A 325 -33.62 -5.91 5.24
CA PHE A 325 -32.86 -5.33 6.35
C PHE A 325 -32.09 -4.07 5.96
N PHE A 326 -31.69 -3.90 4.69
CA PHE A 326 -30.82 -2.80 4.28
C PHE A 326 -31.57 -1.66 3.60
N ALA A 327 -32.70 -1.95 2.95
CA ALA A 327 -33.51 -0.95 2.27
C ALA A 327 -33.76 0.29 3.14
N ASN A 328 -33.42 1.45 2.56
CA ASN A 328 -33.58 2.78 3.15
C ASN A 328 -32.81 3.05 4.45
N LYS A 329 -31.94 2.15 4.91
CA LYS A 329 -31.00 2.44 6.00
C LYS A 329 -30.05 3.56 5.58
N LYS A 330 -29.52 4.28 6.57
CA LYS A 330 -28.62 5.42 6.38
C LYS A 330 -27.28 5.05 6.99
N VAL A 331 -26.22 5.19 6.21
CA VAL A 331 -24.87 4.74 6.57
C VAL A 331 -23.91 5.90 6.41
N ALA A 332 -22.96 6.03 7.34
CA ALA A 332 -21.80 6.89 7.21
C ALA A 332 -20.55 6.00 7.13
N ILE A 333 -19.67 6.27 6.17
CA ILE A 333 -18.48 5.48 5.91
C ILE A 333 -17.26 6.40 6.02
N PHE A 334 -16.23 5.94 6.71
CA PHE A 334 -14.94 6.61 6.82
C PHE A 334 -13.82 5.57 6.73
N GLY A 335 -12.66 5.98 6.24
CA GLY A 335 -11.55 5.08 5.90
C GLY A 335 -10.78 5.67 4.72
N HIS A 336 -9.87 4.90 4.12
CA HIS A 336 -9.10 5.35 2.95
C HIS A 336 -10.03 5.72 1.78
N PRO A 337 -9.63 6.66 0.90
CA PRO A 337 -10.51 7.19 -0.14
C PRO A 337 -11.02 6.10 -1.10
N ASP A 338 -10.14 5.20 -1.56
CA ASP A 338 -10.48 4.08 -2.44
C ASP A 338 -11.50 3.12 -1.77
N LEU A 339 -11.27 2.78 -0.50
CA LEU A 339 -12.19 1.97 0.32
C LEU A 339 -13.54 2.66 0.52
N VAL A 340 -13.56 3.94 0.88
CA VAL A 340 -14.81 4.69 1.14
C VAL A 340 -15.66 4.76 -0.12
N LEU A 341 -15.06 5.06 -1.27
CA LEU A 341 -15.78 5.15 -2.54
C LEU A 341 -16.28 3.76 -2.97
N GLY A 342 -15.44 2.73 -2.85
CA GLY A 342 -15.82 1.36 -3.19
C GLY A 342 -16.95 0.81 -2.31
N LEU A 343 -16.86 1.00 -0.98
CA LEU A 343 -17.93 0.59 -0.06
C LEU A 343 -19.20 1.41 -0.24
N ALA A 344 -19.11 2.69 -0.60
CA ALA A 344 -20.30 3.48 -0.93
C ALA A 344 -21.02 2.92 -2.17
N GLN A 345 -20.30 2.46 -3.19
CA GLN A 345 -20.88 1.77 -4.34
C GLN A 345 -21.54 0.45 -3.91
N PHE A 346 -20.83 -0.38 -3.13
CA PHE A 346 -21.39 -1.62 -2.59
C PHE A 346 -22.66 -1.41 -1.77
N CYS A 347 -22.69 -0.40 -0.88
CA CYS A 347 -23.90 -0.07 -0.10
C CYS A 347 -25.10 0.36 -0.96
N MET A 348 -24.90 0.77 -2.21
CA MET A 348 -26.00 1.07 -3.14
C MET A 348 -26.42 -0.16 -3.96
N GLU A 349 -25.60 -1.20 -4.03
CA GLU A 349 -25.95 -2.48 -4.66
C GLU A 349 -26.87 -3.32 -3.76
N VAL A 350 -26.80 -3.12 -2.44
CA VAL A 350 -27.45 -3.94 -1.40
C VAL A 350 -28.59 -3.24 -0.66
#